data_AF-A0A0F9EE89-F1
#
_entry.id   AF-A0A0F9EE89-F1
#
_cell.length_a   1.000
_cell.length_b   1.000
_cell.length_c   1.000
_cell.angle_alpha   90.00
_cell.angle_beta   90.00
_cell.angle_gamma   90.00
#
_symmetry.space_group_name_H-M   'P 1'
#
loop_
_entity.id
_entity.type
_entity.pdbx_description
1 polymer ?
#
loop_
_entity_poly.entity_id
_entity_poly.type
_entity_poly.pdbx_seq_one_letter_code
_entity_poly.pdbx_strand_id
1 'polypeptide(L)'
;MEQATARAAMLQKIKRGRITAEHINASVRPRQLLASADAWAPIDRPCFGHPTSLLVYMLVCGYDKSLDDEPIEVVIDNKGNLEIHDGNHRITAAHAAGLKTIPVNIYYWDGAEKDYAFV
;
A
#
# COMPACT_ATOMS: atom_id res chain seq x y z
N MET A 1 -8.95 -20.75 2.73
CA MET A 1 -8.23 -21.12 1.49
C MET A 1 -8.43 -20.13 0.34
N GLU A 2 -9.34 -19.17 0.45
CA GLU A 2 -9.70 -18.24 -0.65
C GLU A 2 -8.71 -17.05 -0.81
N GLN A 3 -8.17 -16.53 0.30
CA GLN A 3 -7.19 -15.42 0.29
C GLN A 3 -5.86 -15.77 -0.39
N ALA A 4 -5.39 -17.03 -0.28
CA ALA A 4 -4.15 -17.46 -0.91
C ALA A 4 -4.23 -17.46 -2.45
N THR A 5 -5.41 -17.76 -2.99
CA THR A 5 -5.67 -17.81 -4.43
C THR A 5 -5.78 -16.39 -5.01
N ALA A 6 -6.38 -15.45 -4.27
CA ALA A 6 -6.42 -14.03 -4.65
C ALA A 6 -5.02 -13.40 -4.67
N ARG A 7 -4.20 -13.66 -3.64
CA ARG A 7 -2.80 -13.24 -3.58
C ARG A 7 -1.95 -13.86 -4.71
N ALA A 8 -2.14 -15.14 -5.00
CA ALA A 8 -1.44 -15.81 -6.11
C ALA A 8 -1.87 -15.29 -7.49
N ALA A 9 -3.15 -14.97 -7.68
CA ALA A 9 -3.68 -14.37 -8.91
C ALA A 9 -3.23 -12.91 -9.09
N MET A 10 -3.10 -12.16 -8.00
CA MET A 10 -2.55 -10.80 -7.99
C MET A 10 -1.04 -10.79 -8.29
N LEU A 11 -0.27 -11.68 -7.66
CA LEU A 11 1.13 -11.95 -8.02
C LEU A 11 1.26 -12.40 -9.49
N GLN A 12 0.30 -13.15 -10.03
CA GLN A 12 0.26 -13.49 -11.46
C GLN A 12 -0.08 -12.31 -12.38
N LYS A 13 -0.89 -11.34 -11.93
CA LYS A 13 -1.15 -10.09 -12.67
C LYS A 13 0.06 -9.16 -12.64
N ILE A 14 0.72 -9.06 -11.49
CA ILE A 14 2.02 -8.42 -11.31
C ILE A 14 3.07 -9.03 -12.27
N LYS A 15 3.01 -10.34 -12.53
CA LYS A 15 3.85 -11.04 -13.52
C LYS A 15 3.50 -10.76 -15.01
N ARG A 16 2.42 -10.03 -15.33
CA ARG A 16 2.03 -9.71 -16.73
C ARG A 16 2.66 -8.43 -17.27
N GLY A 17 3.32 -7.62 -16.44
CA GLY A 17 4.30 -6.59 -16.82
C GLY A 17 5.66 -6.96 -16.21
N ARG A 18 6.78 -6.68 -16.88
CA ARG A 18 8.11 -7.06 -16.36
C ARG A 18 8.42 -6.22 -15.12
N ILE A 19 8.17 -6.76 -13.92
CA ILE A 19 8.85 -6.25 -12.73
C ILE A 19 10.35 -6.33 -13.02
N THR A 20 11.01 -5.19 -12.92
CA THR A 20 12.47 -5.07 -13.04
C THR A 20 13.14 -4.95 -11.68
N ALA A 21 12.44 -4.45 -10.66
CA ALA A 21 12.94 -4.36 -9.29
C ALA A 21 11.80 -4.33 -8.26
N GLU A 22 12.14 -4.66 -7.01
CA GLU A 22 11.25 -4.57 -5.86
C GLU A 22 11.95 -3.91 -4.66
N HIS A 23 11.19 -3.15 -3.87
CA HIS A 23 11.62 -2.59 -2.60
C HIS A 23 10.56 -2.93 -1.55
N ILE A 24 10.84 -3.94 -0.75
CA ILE A 24 9.94 -4.46 0.28
C ILE A 24 10.14 -3.69 1.59
N ASN A 25 9.04 -3.38 2.29
CA ASN A 25 9.04 -2.59 3.53
C ASN A 25 9.70 -1.21 3.40
N ALA A 26 9.56 -0.58 2.23
CA ALA A 26 10.00 0.80 2.02
C ALA A 26 9.21 1.75 2.94
N SER A 27 9.92 2.63 3.64
CA SER A 27 9.29 3.61 4.53
C SER A 27 8.95 4.87 3.76
N VAL A 28 7.66 5.10 3.52
CA VAL A 28 7.18 6.24 2.71
C VAL A 28 6.21 7.10 3.50
N ARG A 29 6.12 8.39 3.19
CA ARG A 29 5.11 9.27 3.80
C ARG A 29 3.75 8.95 3.17
N PRO A 30 2.67 8.76 3.95
CA PRO A 30 1.33 8.50 3.39
C PRO A 30 0.90 9.55 2.34
N ARG A 31 1.27 10.81 2.56
CA ARG A 31 0.99 11.92 1.65
C ARG A 31 1.57 11.74 0.25
N GLN A 32 2.69 11.02 0.10
CA GLN A 32 3.30 10.76 -1.21
C GLN A 32 2.45 9.83 -2.08
N LEU A 33 1.63 9.00 -1.45
CA LEU A 33 0.77 8.04 -2.14
C LEU A 33 -0.67 8.55 -2.31
N LEU A 34 -1.05 9.59 -1.58
CA LEU A 34 -2.44 10.05 -1.49
C LEU A 34 -3.03 10.49 -2.84
N ALA A 35 -2.20 11.01 -3.76
CA ALA A 35 -2.66 11.41 -5.09
C ALA A 35 -3.16 10.22 -5.94
N SER A 36 -2.66 9.01 -5.66
CA SER A 36 -3.09 7.76 -6.29
C SER A 36 -4.08 6.97 -5.44
N ALA A 37 -4.31 7.40 -4.19
CA ALA A 37 -5.20 6.71 -3.26
C ALA A 37 -6.66 7.03 -3.60
N ASP A 38 -7.52 6.02 -3.51
CA ASP A 38 -8.95 6.21 -3.74
C ASP A 38 -9.55 7.16 -2.67
N ALA A 39 -10.12 8.27 -3.13
CA ALA A 39 -10.75 9.27 -2.28
C ALA A 39 -12.00 8.75 -1.54
N TRP A 40 -12.59 7.64 -2.02
CA TRP A 40 -13.81 7.05 -1.45
C TRP A 40 -13.57 5.93 -0.44
N ALA A 41 -12.32 5.65 -0.08
CA ALA A 41 -11.95 4.64 0.90
C ALA A 41 -12.58 4.91 2.29
N PRO A 42 -13.61 4.15 2.76
CA PRO A 42 -14.13 4.32 4.12
C PRO A 42 -13.07 3.91 5.16
N ILE A 43 -12.58 4.88 5.94
CA ILE A 43 -11.55 4.69 6.98
C ILE A 43 -12.13 4.68 8.40
N ASP A 44 -13.41 5.05 8.50
CA ASP A 44 -14.19 5.39 9.68
C ASP A 44 -15.19 4.28 10.04
N ARG A 45 -15.11 3.13 9.37
CA ARG A 45 -15.89 1.92 9.67
C ARG A 45 -15.03 0.83 10.31
N PRO A 46 -15.60 -0.03 11.18
CA PRO A 46 -14.91 -1.20 11.72
C PRO A 46 -14.27 -2.05 10.61
N CYS A 47 -13.02 -2.48 10.83
CA CYS A 47 -12.24 -3.26 9.86
C CYS A 47 -11.45 -4.38 10.55
N PHE A 48 -11.02 -5.40 9.80
CA PHE A 48 -10.14 -6.48 10.29
C PHE A 48 -10.68 -7.28 11.49
N GLY A 49 -12.01 -7.39 11.63
CA GLY A 49 -12.63 -8.04 12.79
C GLY A 49 -12.49 -7.25 14.10
N HIS A 50 -11.96 -6.03 14.05
CA HIS A 50 -11.93 -5.10 15.17
C HIS A 50 -13.20 -4.25 15.21
N PRO A 51 -13.70 -3.91 16.42
CA PRO A 51 -14.87 -3.04 16.57
C PRO A 51 -14.58 -1.57 16.24
N THR A 52 -13.30 -1.21 16.11
CA THR A 52 -12.83 0.15 15.84
C THR A 52 -12.48 0.33 14.37
N SER A 53 -12.64 1.55 13.88
CA SER A 53 -12.25 1.91 12.52
C SER A 53 -10.74 1.95 12.34
N LEU A 54 -10.29 1.87 11.09
CA LEU A 54 -8.87 1.91 10.75
C LEU A 54 -8.22 3.23 11.18
N LEU A 55 -8.94 4.35 11.02
CA LEU A 55 -8.48 5.65 11.51
C LEU A 55 -8.28 5.65 13.02
N VAL A 56 -9.27 5.19 13.79
CA VAL A 56 -9.18 5.15 15.26
C VAL A 56 -8.06 4.23 15.70
N TYR A 57 -7.92 3.07 15.06
CA TYR A 57 -6.83 2.15 15.31
C TYR A 57 -5.47 2.83 15.10
N MET A 58 -5.25 3.49 13.96
CA MET A 58 -3.99 4.15 13.65
C MET A 58 -3.72 5.39 14.51
N LEU A 59 -4.75 6.08 15.00
CA LEU A 59 -4.60 7.17 15.97
C LEU A 59 -4.08 6.67 17.33
N VAL A 60 -4.45 5.46 17.74
CA VAL A 60 -4.10 4.89 19.05
C VAL A 60 -2.79 4.09 18.97
N CYS A 61 -2.67 3.24 17.97
CA CYS A 61 -1.59 2.24 17.86
C CYS A 61 -0.51 2.65 16.85
N GLY A 62 -0.80 3.58 15.94
CA GLY A 62 0.05 3.83 14.78
C GLY A 62 -0.09 2.74 13.71
N TYR A 63 0.99 2.56 12.94
CA TYR A 63 1.10 1.45 11.98
C TYR A 63 1.98 0.36 12.60
N ASP A 64 1.39 -0.76 12.99
CA ASP A 64 2.08 -1.83 13.71
C ASP A 64 2.02 -3.18 12.98
N LYS A 65 2.61 -4.21 13.60
CA LYS A 65 2.74 -5.55 13.02
C LYS A 65 1.41 -6.24 12.72
N SER A 66 0.29 -5.82 13.34
CA SER A 66 -1.01 -6.40 13.05
C SER A 66 -1.51 -6.06 11.64
N LEU A 67 -0.93 -5.02 11.02
CA LEU A 67 -1.22 -4.61 9.65
C LEU A 67 -0.24 -5.22 8.63
N ASP A 68 0.81 -5.93 9.08
CA ASP A 68 1.82 -6.50 8.18
C ASP A 68 1.30 -7.74 7.42
N ASP A 69 0.26 -8.40 7.93
CA ASP A 69 -0.36 -9.57 7.28
C ASP A 69 -1.02 -9.21 5.94
N GLU A 70 -1.36 -7.93 5.76
CA GLU A 70 -1.85 -7.36 4.53
C GLU A 70 -1.00 -6.14 4.14
N PRO A 71 0.14 -6.35 3.47
CA PRO A 71 1.02 -5.25 3.11
C PRO A 71 0.33 -4.25 2.18
N ILE A 72 0.80 -3.00 2.20
CA ILE A 72 0.45 -2.04 1.16
C ILE A 72 1.29 -2.36 -0.06
N GLU A 73 0.66 -2.50 -1.23
CA GLU A 73 1.32 -2.84 -2.48
C GLU A 73 1.15 -1.71 -3.48
N VAL A 74 2.28 -1.20 -3.98
CA VAL A 74 2.35 -0.08 -4.93
C VAL A 74 3.18 -0.48 -6.13
N VAL A 75 2.72 -0.10 -7.31
CA VAL A 75 3.42 -0.31 -8.57
C VAL A 75 3.81 1.04 -9.17
N ILE A 76 5.03 1.13 -9.71
CA ILE A 76 5.53 2.30 -10.43
C ILE A 76 5.95 1.86 -11.83
N ASP A 77 5.37 2.48 -12.85
CA ASP A 77 5.74 2.22 -14.24
C ASP A 77 6.91 3.10 -14.73
N ASN A 78 7.44 2.77 -15.91
CA ASN A 78 8.54 3.51 -16.53
C ASN A 78 8.18 4.92 -17.02
N LYS A 79 6.94 5.36 -16.83
CA LYS A 79 6.48 6.74 -17.04
C LYS A 79 6.33 7.49 -15.71
N GLY A 80 6.62 6.84 -14.58
CA GLY A 80 6.47 7.39 -13.24
C GLY A 80 5.02 7.36 -12.73
N ASN A 81 4.11 6.63 -13.39
CA ASN A 81 2.76 6.47 -12.88
C ASN A 81 2.79 5.52 -11.68
N LEU A 82 2.20 5.99 -10.58
CA LEU A 82 2.07 5.23 -9.35
C LEU A 82 0.64 4.69 -9.23
N GLU A 83 0.51 3.36 -9.14
CA GLU A 83 -0.76 2.66 -8.93
C GLU A 83 -0.74 1.97 -7.56
N ILE A 84 -1.80 2.19 -6.76
CA ILE A 84 -1.98 1.46 -5.50
C ILE A 84 -2.80 0.21 -5.79
N HIS A 85 -2.13 -0.92 -5.68
CA HIS A 85 -2.69 -2.24 -5.92
C HIS A 85 -3.43 -2.79 -4.70
N ASP A 86 -2.89 -2.56 -3.50
CA ASP A 86 -3.58 -2.84 -2.24
C ASP A 86 -3.20 -1.82 -1.16
N GLY A 87 -4.11 -1.63 -0.21
CA GLY A 87 -3.87 -0.77 0.95
C GLY A 87 -4.39 0.66 0.84
N ASN A 88 -5.27 0.99 -0.12
CA ASN A 88 -5.91 2.30 -0.24
C ASN A 88 -6.47 2.81 1.11
N HIS A 89 -7.25 1.99 1.81
CA HIS A 89 -7.78 2.34 3.14
C HIS A 89 -6.67 2.63 4.16
N ARG A 90 -5.60 1.82 4.17
CA ARG A 90 -4.47 1.96 5.10
C ARG A 90 -3.70 3.26 4.84
N ILE A 91 -3.47 3.61 3.58
CA ILE A 91 -2.82 4.86 3.18
C ILE A 91 -3.65 6.06 3.62
N THR A 92 -4.94 6.07 3.30
CA THR A 92 -5.86 7.17 3.63
C THR A 92 -6.01 7.32 5.15
N ALA A 93 -6.16 6.22 5.89
CA ALA A 93 -6.25 6.22 7.34
C ALA A 93 -4.95 6.71 7.98
N ALA A 94 -3.78 6.26 7.49
CA ALA A 94 -2.48 6.69 8.00
C ALA A 94 -2.24 8.18 7.76
N HIS A 95 -2.66 8.68 6.60
CA HIS A 95 -2.61 10.10 6.30
C HIS A 95 -3.50 10.91 7.25
N ALA A 96 -4.75 10.49 7.42
CA ALA A 96 -5.72 11.16 8.31
C ALA A 96 -5.31 11.09 9.79
N ALA A 97 -4.68 9.99 10.22
CA ALA A 97 -4.11 9.83 11.56
C ALA A 97 -2.83 10.66 11.78
N GLY A 98 -2.26 11.27 10.73
CA GLY A 98 -1.05 12.08 10.83
C GLY A 98 0.24 11.26 10.98
N LEU A 99 0.25 10.00 10.55
CA LEU A 99 1.45 9.17 10.60
C LEU A 99 2.54 9.73 9.68
N LYS A 100 3.78 9.78 10.19
CA LYS A 100 4.92 10.32 9.44
C LYS A 100 5.32 9.41 8.28
N THR A 101 5.34 8.10 8.54
CA THR A 101 5.78 7.08 7.59
C THR A 101 4.98 5.80 7.77
N ILE A 102 4.80 5.04 6.70
CA ILE A 102 4.20 3.71 6.66
C ILE A 102 5.06 2.76 5.81
N PRO A 103 5.10 1.46 6.15
CA PRO A 103 5.78 0.46 5.35
C PRO A 103 4.96 0.12 4.11
N VAL A 104 5.62 0.05 2.95
CA VAL A 104 4.99 -0.24 1.66
C VAL A 104 5.90 -1.14 0.84
N ASN A 105 5.32 -2.07 0.09
CA ASN A 105 6.01 -2.86 -0.91
C ASN A 105 5.88 -2.17 -2.26
N ILE A 106 7.01 -1.76 -2.82
CA ILE A 106 7.07 -1.06 -4.10
C ILE A 106 7.59 -2.02 -5.17
N TYR A 107 6.85 -2.12 -6.27
CA TYR A 107 7.22 -2.91 -7.43
C TYR A 107 7.45 -1.98 -8.62
N TYR A 108 8.62 -2.07 -9.25
CA TYR A 108 9.01 -1.24 -10.39
C TYR A 108 8.83 -2.02 -11.68
N TRP A 109 8.16 -1.41 -12.67
CA TRP A 109 7.98 -1.97 -14.01
C TRP A 109 8.90 -1.33 -15.03
N ASP A 110 9.38 -2.15 -15.97
CA ASP A 110 10.08 -1.72 -17.18
C ASP A 110 11.26 -0.75 -16.95
N GLY A 111 11.98 -0.93 -15.84
CA GLY A 111 13.18 -0.15 -15.50
C GLY A 111 12.91 1.11 -14.67
N ALA A 112 11.67 1.31 -14.19
CA ALA A 112 11.27 2.51 -13.44
C ALA A 112 12.15 2.83 -12.23
N GLU A 113 12.82 1.83 -11.64
CA GLU A 113 13.74 2.00 -10.52
C GLU A 113 14.92 2.93 -10.83
N LYS A 114 15.25 3.14 -12.10
CA LYS A 114 16.38 3.98 -12.52
C LYS A 114 16.07 5.47 -12.45
N ASP A 115 14.81 5.83 -12.67
CA ASP A 115 14.38 7.20 -12.85
C ASP A 115 13.37 7.66 -11.77
N TYR A 116 12.63 6.72 -11.17
CA TYR A 116 11.49 6.99 -10.27
C TYR A 116 11.58 6.25 -8.94
N ALA A 117 12.77 5.83 -8.52
CA ALA A 117 12.95 5.21 -7.20
C ALA A 117 12.51 6.17 -6.08
N PHE A 118 11.64 5.68 -5.20
CA PHE A 118 11.33 6.35 -3.95
C PHE A 118 12.49 6.11 -2.98
N VAL A 119 13.40 7.09 -2.89
CA VAL A 119 14.50 7.16 -1.91
C VAL A 119 14.27 8.33 -0.96
#